data_AF-T0PK76-F1
#
_entry.id   AF-T0PK76-F1
#
_cell.length_a   1.000
_cell.length_b   1.000
_cell.length_c   1.000
_cell.angle_alpha   90.00
_cell.angle_beta   90.00
_cell.angle_gamma   90.00
#
_symmetry.space_group_name_H-M   'P 1'
#
loop_
_entity.id
_entity.type
_entity.pdbx_description
1 polymer ?
#
loop_
_entity_poly.entity_id
_entity_poly.type
_entity_poly.pdbx_seq_one_letter_code
_entity_poly.pdbx_strand_id
1 'polypeptide(L)'
;MGNPPDADARVEPAEESPLDTEFQLIFVLEPDGFRHRVLAAATSTLKQLKDQVTTDLKLTPGALKIPELDDACAAHGYDAMTFTLAHAGLIANNDQEILLHASVVQVKVGSSEYKMPDAIDVSVYSDAGQLLNSFPVQILKFTGKKPYLGGFRHKISDQIFHHASAQTVVSKQKVRLGPPRFHRETQTRKSVTKSAQTQRESGTQMDRIDVAIDSSLDREVLPKPYFNAEQLECLRMDSCLILQCHWRAYRARCFVHAIRAKKLDMCNSDEKFANETRVSLAARQRKEIDRRMHPQSHSDFEVLYNELDNWRLFEISSLDVGLSGEARAAAMAAILTKETKLLQTIDRLKMSANETNRKARIESMLTVLSRPKQWQMSDGQIKPVETPFTIRAKELSDLYHGLKLPLATVDERLDVLLHVKWTVKEFESALTRELIELIDREADMLNRGRSVKSLEGLRKRISNLFLQFVETPAYNPEAASLQHVLGNTPAMP
;
A
#
# COMPACT_ATOMS: atom_id res chain seq x y z
N MET A 1 59.11 5.44 -38.74
CA MET A 1 60.35 5.14 -37.99
C MET A 1 60.46 3.63 -37.94
N GLY A 2 61.66 3.11 -38.18
CA GLY A 2 61.99 1.75 -38.63
C GLY A 2 61.32 0.58 -37.92
N ASN A 3 60.99 -0.43 -38.73
CA ASN A 3 61.29 -1.83 -38.42
C ASN A 3 62.81 -2.02 -38.44
N PRO A 4 63.40 -2.96 -37.66
CA PRO A 4 63.44 -4.39 -38.05
C PRO A 4 63.61 -5.37 -36.82
N PRO A 5 64.01 -6.64 -36.99
CA PRO A 5 63.57 -7.69 -37.92
C PRO A 5 63.19 -9.00 -37.17
N ASP A 6 62.36 -9.86 -37.78
CA ASP A 6 62.25 -11.27 -37.37
C ASP A 6 62.61 -12.20 -38.54
N ALA A 7 63.30 -13.28 -38.18
CA ALA A 7 64.02 -14.19 -39.06
C ALA A 7 63.12 -15.16 -39.82
N ASP A 8 63.40 -15.30 -41.12
CA ASP A 8 62.88 -16.33 -42.02
C ASP A 8 63.43 -17.71 -41.66
N ALA A 9 62.55 -18.64 -41.28
CA ALA A 9 62.77 -20.08 -41.39
C ALA A 9 61.69 -20.64 -42.32
N ARG A 10 62.10 -20.94 -43.56
CA ARG A 10 61.28 -21.60 -44.58
C ARG A 10 60.96 -23.03 -44.16
N VAL A 11 59.67 -23.35 -44.06
CA VAL A 11 59.14 -24.72 -44.01
C VAL A 11 58.40 -24.95 -45.32
N GLU A 12 58.83 -25.97 -46.07
CA GLU A 12 58.17 -26.49 -47.28
C GLU A 12 56.79 -27.09 -46.90
N PRO A 13 55.70 -26.84 -47.64
CA PRO A 13 54.41 -27.46 -47.35
C PRO A 13 54.38 -28.91 -47.84
N ALA A 14 53.91 -29.81 -46.97
CA ALA A 14 53.60 -31.19 -47.29
C ALA A 14 52.36 -31.27 -48.21
N GLU A 15 52.38 -32.19 -49.16
CA GLU A 15 51.28 -32.49 -50.08
C GLU A 15 50.03 -32.97 -49.30
N GLU A 16 48.96 -32.15 -49.26
CA GLU A 16 47.66 -32.53 -48.69
C GLU A 16 46.86 -33.38 -49.70
N SER A 17 46.49 -34.60 -49.31
CA SER A 17 45.60 -35.46 -50.09
C SER A 17 44.16 -34.90 -50.12
N PRO A 18 43.42 -35.02 -51.25
CA PRO A 18 42.11 -34.38 -51.48
C PRO A 18 40.93 -34.94 -50.65
N LEU A 19 41.21 -35.69 -49.58
CA LEU A 19 40.20 -36.34 -48.72
C LEU A 19 39.95 -35.58 -47.40
N ASP A 20 40.85 -34.67 -47.01
CA ASP A 20 40.75 -33.91 -45.74
C ASP A 20 40.28 -32.46 -45.93
N THR A 21 39.94 -32.06 -47.16
CA THR A 21 39.42 -30.71 -47.43
C THR A 21 37.95 -30.60 -47.04
N GLU A 22 37.62 -29.71 -46.10
CA GLU A 22 36.24 -29.42 -45.69
C GLU A 22 35.48 -28.65 -46.78
N PHE A 23 34.21 -29.02 -47.02
CA PHE A 23 33.33 -28.32 -47.98
C PHE A 23 31.97 -27.97 -47.34
N GLN A 24 31.28 -27.00 -47.93
CA GLN A 24 30.01 -26.46 -47.41
C GLN A 24 28.79 -27.20 -48.00
N LEU A 25 27.96 -27.76 -47.12
CA LEU A 25 26.65 -28.33 -47.44
C LEU A 25 25.53 -27.37 -47.05
N ILE A 26 24.54 -27.19 -47.92
CA ILE A 26 23.35 -26.37 -47.65
C ILE A 26 22.13 -27.28 -47.56
N PHE A 27 21.55 -27.39 -46.37
CA PHE A 27 20.30 -28.11 -46.12
C PHE A 27 19.10 -27.20 -46.30
N VAL A 28 18.18 -27.55 -47.20
CA VAL A 28 16.89 -26.88 -47.35
C VAL A 28 15.83 -27.69 -46.62
N LEU A 29 15.31 -27.16 -45.51
CA LEU A 29 14.26 -27.81 -44.70
C LEU A 29 12.88 -27.50 -45.27
N GLU A 30 12.17 -28.53 -45.73
CA GLU A 30 10.79 -28.42 -46.21
C GLU A 30 9.79 -28.66 -45.06
N PRO A 31 8.63 -27.95 -45.05
CA PRO A 31 8.07 -27.08 -46.10
C PRO A 31 8.50 -25.60 -46.02
N ASP A 32 9.18 -25.18 -44.97
CA ASP A 32 9.43 -23.76 -44.68
C ASP A 32 10.55 -23.13 -45.54
N GLY A 33 11.31 -23.96 -46.29
CA GLY A 33 12.37 -23.51 -47.19
C GLY A 33 13.62 -22.96 -46.46
N PHE A 34 13.75 -23.23 -45.16
CA PHE A 34 14.85 -22.73 -44.34
C PHE A 34 16.19 -23.35 -44.77
N ARG A 35 17.21 -22.50 -44.98
CA ARG A 35 18.54 -22.93 -45.42
C ARG A 35 19.51 -22.97 -44.24
N HIS A 36 20.02 -24.15 -43.91
CA HIS A 36 21.05 -24.35 -42.88
C HIS A 36 22.37 -24.74 -43.51
N ARG A 37 23.47 -24.06 -43.15
CA ARG A 37 24.80 -24.31 -43.72
C ARG A 37 25.65 -25.11 -42.73
N VAL A 38 26.25 -26.20 -43.19
CA VAL A 38 27.11 -27.07 -42.38
C VAL A 38 28.42 -27.33 -43.12
N LEU A 39 29.54 -27.25 -42.38
CA LEU A 39 30.86 -27.66 -42.87
C LEU A 39 31.02 -29.16 -42.62
N ALA A 40 31.34 -29.91 -43.67
CA ALA A 40 31.57 -31.35 -43.57
C ALA A 40 32.79 -31.77 -44.41
N ALA A 41 33.54 -32.75 -43.92
CA ALA A 41 34.61 -33.41 -44.67
C ALA A 41 34.09 -34.68 -45.34
N ALA A 42 34.76 -35.14 -46.40
CA ALA A 42 34.39 -36.36 -47.14
C ALA A 42 34.40 -37.63 -46.26
N THR A 43 35.17 -37.61 -45.15
CA THR A 43 35.28 -38.68 -44.15
C THR A 43 34.19 -38.66 -43.08
N SER A 44 33.38 -37.60 -42.98
CA SER A 44 32.31 -37.50 -41.99
C SER A 44 31.20 -38.53 -42.26
N THR A 45 30.66 -39.12 -41.20
CA THR A 45 29.61 -40.15 -41.32
C THR A 45 28.22 -39.51 -41.36
N LEU A 46 27.27 -40.19 -42.00
CA LEU A 46 25.89 -39.73 -42.10
C LEU A 46 25.25 -39.49 -40.72
N LYS A 47 25.57 -40.32 -39.72
CA LYS A 47 25.12 -40.11 -38.35
C LYS A 47 25.69 -38.85 -37.72
N GLN A 48 26.99 -38.60 -37.86
CA GLN A 48 27.63 -37.38 -37.34
C GLN A 48 27.01 -36.12 -37.96
N LEU A 49 26.75 -36.15 -39.27
CA LEU A 49 26.10 -35.05 -39.99
C LEU A 49 24.66 -34.81 -39.49
N LYS A 50 23.87 -35.87 -39.29
CA LYS A 50 22.51 -35.76 -38.73
C LYS A 50 22.52 -35.27 -37.28
N ASP A 51 23.45 -35.75 -36.47
CA ASP A 51 23.59 -35.32 -35.06
C ASP A 51 24.02 -33.84 -34.97
N GLN A 52 24.88 -33.37 -35.87
CA GLN A 52 25.29 -31.97 -35.95
C GLN A 52 24.12 -31.05 -36.34
N VAL A 53 23.40 -31.39 -37.42
CA VAL A 53 22.22 -30.60 -37.87
C VAL A 53 21.11 -30.61 -36.82
N THR A 54 20.87 -31.75 -36.15
CA THR A 54 19.84 -31.82 -35.10
C THR A 54 20.23 -31.05 -33.84
N THR A 55 21.52 -30.99 -33.50
CA THR A 55 22.02 -30.17 -32.38
C THR A 55 21.90 -28.68 -32.68
N ASP A 56 22.32 -28.25 -33.87
CA ASP A 56 22.27 -26.84 -34.29
C ASP A 56 20.84 -26.30 -34.31
N LEU A 57 19.90 -27.12 -34.80
CA LEU A 57 18.49 -26.75 -34.95
C LEU A 57 17.63 -27.14 -33.74
N LYS A 58 18.23 -27.73 -32.69
CA LYS A 58 17.55 -28.23 -31.49
C LYS A 58 16.37 -29.17 -31.79
N LEU A 59 16.54 -30.07 -32.75
CA LEU A 59 15.55 -31.07 -33.14
C LEU A 59 15.63 -32.32 -32.26
N THR A 60 14.54 -33.07 -32.15
CA THR A 60 14.55 -34.37 -31.46
C THR A 60 15.45 -35.38 -32.20
N PRO A 61 16.23 -36.21 -31.47
CA PRO A 61 17.13 -37.17 -32.09
C PRO A 61 16.36 -38.15 -32.99
N GLY A 62 16.82 -38.32 -34.23
CA GLY A 62 16.19 -39.20 -35.23
C GLY A 62 15.01 -38.61 -36.02
N ALA A 63 14.66 -37.33 -35.82
CA ALA A 63 13.56 -36.69 -36.55
C ALA A 63 13.94 -36.16 -37.95
N LEU A 64 15.23 -36.08 -38.28
CA LEU A 64 15.73 -35.56 -39.54
C LEU A 64 15.87 -36.67 -40.60
N LYS A 65 15.15 -36.53 -41.71
CA LYS A 65 15.31 -37.36 -42.92
C LYS A 65 15.93 -36.55 -44.05
N ILE A 66 16.95 -37.12 -44.68
CA ILE A 66 17.63 -36.55 -45.86
C ILE A 66 17.47 -37.59 -46.97
N PRO A 67 16.43 -37.51 -47.80
CA PRO A 67 16.07 -38.57 -48.75
C PRO A 67 17.24 -39.01 -49.63
N GLU A 68 18.00 -38.07 -50.18
CA GLU A 68 19.12 -38.36 -51.10
C GLU A 68 20.24 -39.18 -50.43
N LEU A 69 20.58 -38.88 -49.18
CA LEU A 69 21.62 -39.60 -48.43
C LEU A 69 21.09 -40.87 -47.75
N ASP A 70 19.83 -40.87 -47.33
CA ASP A 70 19.19 -42.02 -46.70
C ASP A 70 18.93 -43.14 -47.73
N ASP A 71 18.52 -42.79 -48.95
CA ASP A 71 18.32 -43.74 -50.04
C ASP A 71 19.66 -44.28 -50.56
N ALA A 72 20.71 -43.44 -50.64
CA ALA A 72 22.06 -43.88 -50.99
C ALA A 72 22.66 -44.85 -49.93
N CYS A 73 22.47 -44.55 -48.64
CA CYS A 73 22.89 -45.42 -47.55
C CYS A 73 22.20 -46.78 -47.62
N ALA A 74 20.89 -46.79 -47.90
CA ALA A 74 20.09 -48.01 -48.05
C ALA A 74 20.49 -48.82 -49.30
N ALA A 75 20.77 -48.15 -50.42
CA ALA A 75 21.17 -48.78 -51.68
C ALA A 75 22.54 -49.47 -51.60
N HIS A 76 23.48 -48.89 -50.84
CA HIS A 76 24.81 -49.47 -50.62
C HIS A 76 24.87 -50.48 -49.45
N GLY A 77 23.75 -50.68 -48.72
CA GLY A 77 23.65 -51.67 -47.64
C GLY A 77 24.49 -51.37 -46.40
N TYR A 78 24.87 -50.10 -46.19
CA TYR A 78 25.62 -49.66 -45.02
C TYR A 78 24.70 -49.14 -43.91
N ASP A 79 25.13 -49.28 -42.66
CA ASP A 79 24.51 -48.59 -41.53
C ASP A 79 24.93 -47.11 -41.51
N ALA A 80 24.04 -46.24 -40.99
CA ALA A 80 24.28 -44.79 -40.91
C ALA A 80 25.53 -44.38 -40.10
N MET A 81 26.08 -45.29 -39.29
CA MET A 81 27.32 -45.11 -38.53
C MET A 81 28.58 -45.25 -39.39
N THR A 82 28.50 -46.02 -40.47
CA THR A 82 29.66 -46.47 -41.26
C THR A 82 29.65 -45.83 -42.66
N PHE A 83 28.50 -45.33 -43.11
CA PHE A 83 28.36 -44.61 -44.38
C PHE A 83 28.96 -43.21 -44.29
N THR A 84 30.05 -42.96 -45.02
CA THR A 84 30.67 -41.62 -45.12
C THR A 84 30.17 -40.87 -46.35
N LEU A 85 30.33 -39.54 -46.35
CA LEU A 85 29.91 -38.70 -47.48
C LEU A 85 30.65 -39.02 -48.79
N ALA A 86 31.89 -39.53 -48.72
CA ALA A 86 32.59 -40.07 -49.88
C ALA A 86 31.85 -41.26 -50.54
N HIS A 87 31.20 -42.12 -49.74
CA HIS A 87 30.39 -43.24 -50.26
C HIS A 87 29.12 -42.76 -50.97
N ALA A 88 28.62 -41.57 -50.64
CA ALA A 88 27.51 -40.92 -51.33
C ALA A 88 27.93 -40.17 -52.61
N GLY A 89 29.21 -40.21 -52.97
CA GLY A 89 29.77 -39.49 -54.13
C GLY A 89 30.00 -37.99 -53.88
N LEU A 90 29.93 -37.53 -52.63
CA LEU A 90 30.18 -36.14 -52.25
C LEU A 90 31.67 -35.97 -51.96
N ILE A 91 32.46 -35.72 -53.01
CA ILE A 91 33.91 -35.47 -52.94
C ILE A 91 34.16 -34.03 -53.40
N ALA A 92 35.08 -33.33 -52.71
CA ALA A 92 35.43 -31.95 -53.01
C ALA A 92 35.95 -31.80 -54.45
N ASN A 93 35.18 -31.15 -55.30
CA ASN A 93 35.64 -30.54 -56.53
C ASN A 93 35.27 -29.06 -56.48
N ASN A 94 36.27 -28.19 -56.65
CA ASN A 94 36.25 -26.73 -56.49
C ASN A 94 34.87 -26.02 -56.53
N ASP A 95 34.60 -25.27 -55.46
CA ASP A 95 33.61 -24.18 -55.33
C ASP A 95 32.13 -24.47 -55.66
N GLN A 96 31.67 -25.72 -55.61
CA GLN A 96 30.24 -26.03 -55.76
C GLN A 96 29.53 -26.15 -54.39
N GLU A 97 28.54 -25.28 -54.15
CA GLU A 97 27.59 -25.42 -53.04
C GLU A 97 26.69 -26.64 -53.30
N ILE A 98 26.79 -27.68 -52.46
CA ILE A 98 25.95 -28.87 -52.59
C ILE A 98 24.68 -28.66 -51.78
N LEU A 99 23.53 -28.71 -52.48
CA LEU A 99 22.22 -28.46 -51.91
C LEU A 99 21.51 -29.79 -51.63
N LEU A 100 21.13 -30.01 -50.37
CA LEU A 100 20.46 -31.21 -49.91
C LEU A 100 19.07 -30.86 -49.37
N HIS A 101 18.04 -31.52 -49.86
CA HIS A 101 16.68 -31.37 -49.33
C HIS A 101 16.50 -32.25 -48.10
N ALA A 102 16.04 -31.66 -46.99
CA ALA A 102 15.81 -32.38 -45.74
C ALA A 102 14.40 -32.11 -45.21
N SER A 103 13.79 -33.12 -44.59
CA SER A 103 12.45 -32.99 -43.98
C SER A 103 12.48 -33.41 -42.52
N VAL A 104 11.76 -32.67 -41.68
CA VAL A 104 11.60 -33.00 -40.27
C VAL A 104 10.32 -33.82 -40.12
N VAL A 105 10.47 -35.11 -39.84
CA VAL A 105 9.33 -35.99 -39.60
C VAL A 105 8.77 -35.68 -38.22
N GLN A 106 7.61 -35.03 -38.18
CA GLN A 106 6.84 -34.96 -36.95
C GLN A 106 6.39 -36.38 -36.59
N VAL A 107 6.99 -36.95 -35.55
CA VAL A 107 6.51 -38.19 -34.96
C VAL A 107 5.07 -37.96 -34.55
N LYS A 108 4.13 -38.66 -35.19
CA LYS A 108 2.72 -38.66 -34.79
C LYS A 108 2.66 -39.13 -33.34
N VAL A 109 2.38 -38.20 -32.42
CA VAL A 109 1.98 -38.54 -31.05
C VAL A 109 0.63 -39.25 -31.16
N GLY A 110 0.67 -40.57 -31.34
CA GLY A 110 -0.53 -41.38 -31.62
C GLY A 110 -0.30 -42.69 -32.38
N SER A 111 0.91 -43.03 -32.83
CA SER A 111 1.20 -44.39 -33.30
C SER A 111 1.45 -45.32 -32.11
N SER A 112 0.70 -46.41 -32.11
CA SER A 112 0.44 -47.36 -31.04
C SER A 112 1.56 -48.38 -30.81
N GLU A 113 2.52 -48.08 -29.94
CA GLU A 113 3.32 -49.13 -29.28
C GLU A 113 2.92 -49.34 -27.82
N TYR A 114 2.18 -48.42 -27.21
CA TYR A 114 1.76 -48.56 -25.82
C TYR A 114 0.57 -49.54 -25.67
N LYS A 115 0.85 -50.76 -25.22
CA LYS A 115 -0.16 -51.72 -24.77
C LYS A 115 -0.26 -51.67 -23.25
N MET A 116 -1.37 -51.15 -22.72
CA MET A 116 -1.54 -50.98 -21.27
C MET A 116 -1.53 -52.36 -20.56
N PRO A 117 -0.69 -52.55 -19.52
CA PRO A 117 -0.62 -53.80 -18.77
C PRO A 117 -1.89 -54.04 -17.94
N ASP A 118 -2.16 -55.30 -17.58
CA ASP A 118 -3.36 -55.72 -16.85
C ASP A 118 -3.32 -55.38 -15.34
N ALA A 119 -2.13 -55.13 -14.81
CA ALA A 119 -1.91 -54.60 -13.47
C ALA A 119 -0.82 -53.52 -13.50
N ILE A 120 -1.00 -52.47 -12.69
CA ILE A 120 -0.01 -51.42 -12.48
C ILE A 120 0.28 -51.32 -10.98
N ASP A 121 1.55 -51.30 -10.63
CA ASP A 121 1.98 -51.06 -9.25
C ASP A 121 1.98 -49.55 -8.98
N VAL A 122 1.10 -49.12 -8.08
CA VAL A 122 0.97 -47.70 -7.72
C VAL A 122 1.67 -47.47 -6.39
N SER A 123 2.73 -46.67 -6.42
CA SER A 123 3.45 -46.21 -5.24
C SER A 123 2.85 -44.93 -4.68
N VAL A 124 2.46 -44.96 -3.41
CA VAL A 124 1.96 -43.80 -2.67
C VAL A 124 3.08 -43.24 -1.82
N TYR A 125 3.39 -41.95 -1.99
CA TYR A 125 4.40 -41.22 -1.22
C TYR A 125 3.73 -40.27 -0.22
N SER A 126 4.38 -39.99 0.90
CA SER A 126 3.97 -38.96 1.87
C SER A 126 4.30 -37.56 1.35
N ASP A 127 3.73 -36.52 1.98
CA ASP A 127 4.00 -35.11 1.64
C ASP A 127 5.50 -34.72 1.80
N ALA A 128 6.28 -35.52 2.54
CA ALA A 128 7.72 -35.38 2.70
C ALA A 128 8.55 -36.21 1.68
N GLY A 129 7.88 -36.88 0.73
CA GLY A 129 8.53 -37.65 -0.34
C GLY A 129 8.94 -39.09 0.03
N GLN A 130 8.59 -39.60 1.21
CA GLN A 130 8.86 -40.99 1.58
C GLN A 130 7.79 -41.94 1.04
N LEU A 131 8.21 -43.04 0.42
CA LEU A 131 7.31 -44.08 -0.11
C LEU A 131 6.60 -44.80 1.04
N LEU A 132 5.29 -44.61 1.15
CA LEU A 132 4.45 -45.15 2.22
C LEU A 132 4.02 -46.60 1.94
N ASN A 133 3.58 -46.89 0.72
CA ASN A 133 3.15 -48.23 0.29
C ASN A 133 3.12 -48.33 -1.24
N SER A 134 3.32 -49.54 -1.76
CA SER A 134 3.03 -49.88 -3.16
C SER A 134 2.03 -51.03 -3.18
N PHE A 135 0.96 -50.91 -3.98
CA PHE A 135 0.02 -52.01 -4.18
C PHE A 135 -0.35 -52.18 -5.66
N PRO A 136 -0.55 -53.43 -6.12
CA PRO A 136 -0.94 -53.72 -7.49
C PRO A 136 -2.41 -53.37 -7.71
N VAL A 137 -2.67 -52.49 -8.68
CA VAL A 137 -4.02 -52.13 -9.12
C VAL A 137 -4.33 -52.90 -10.41
N GLN A 138 -5.33 -53.78 -10.36
CA GLN A 138 -5.84 -54.48 -11.55
C GLN A 138 -6.64 -53.52 -12.43
N ILE A 139 -6.35 -53.51 -13.73
CA ILE A 139 -7.03 -52.63 -14.68
C ILE A 139 -8.04 -53.42 -15.50
N LEU A 140 -9.32 -53.12 -15.27
CA LEU A 140 -10.41 -53.64 -16.10
C LEU A 140 -10.43 -52.91 -17.44
N LYS A 141 -9.94 -53.58 -18.48
CA LYS A 141 -9.94 -53.07 -19.86
C LYS A 141 -11.37 -53.00 -20.40
N PHE A 142 -11.78 -51.82 -20.83
CA PHE A 142 -13.05 -51.65 -21.54
C PHE A 142 -12.96 -52.30 -22.92
N THR A 143 -13.76 -53.35 -23.16
CA THR A 143 -13.79 -54.10 -24.43
C THR A 143 -14.79 -53.55 -25.44
N GLY A 144 -15.57 -52.52 -25.07
CA GLY A 144 -16.55 -51.90 -25.95
C GLY A 144 -15.96 -50.86 -26.92
N LYS A 145 -16.70 -50.52 -27.96
CA LYS A 145 -16.42 -49.35 -28.80
C LYS A 145 -16.92 -48.10 -28.08
N LYS A 146 -16.08 -47.08 -27.92
CA LYS A 146 -16.49 -45.79 -27.34
C LYS A 146 -17.62 -45.18 -28.20
N PRO A 147 -18.80 -44.86 -27.63
CA PRO A 147 -19.87 -44.23 -28.38
C PRO A 147 -19.45 -42.83 -28.86
N TYR A 148 -19.76 -42.50 -30.11
CA TYR A 148 -19.43 -41.21 -30.69
C TYR A 148 -20.42 -40.13 -30.20
N LEU A 149 -19.98 -39.30 -29.25
CA LEU A 149 -20.80 -38.26 -28.62
C LEU A 149 -20.77 -36.91 -29.35
N GLY A 150 -20.51 -36.92 -30.67
CA GLY A 150 -20.42 -35.74 -31.53
C GLY A 150 -19.01 -35.15 -31.65
N GLY A 151 -18.82 -34.33 -32.69
CA GLY A 151 -17.53 -33.75 -33.07
C GLY A 151 -17.37 -33.55 -34.58
N PHE A 152 -16.15 -33.26 -35.02
CA PHE A 152 -15.77 -33.15 -36.43
C PHE A 152 -14.61 -34.08 -36.74
N ARG A 153 -14.61 -34.68 -37.94
CA ARG A 153 -13.48 -35.50 -38.45
C ARG A 153 -12.78 -34.72 -39.55
N HIS A 154 -11.48 -34.50 -39.37
CA HIS A 154 -10.68 -33.85 -40.40
C HIS A 154 -10.41 -34.83 -41.55
N LYS A 155 -10.78 -34.46 -42.78
CA LYS A 155 -10.79 -35.38 -43.94
C LYS A 155 -9.41 -35.90 -44.36
N ILE A 156 -8.35 -35.13 -44.12
CA ILE A 156 -6.99 -35.45 -44.59
C ILE A 156 -6.18 -36.17 -43.51
N SER A 157 -6.32 -35.76 -42.25
CA SER A 157 -5.56 -36.36 -41.12
C SER A 157 -6.31 -37.48 -40.40
N ASP A 158 -7.58 -37.70 -40.77
CA ASP A 158 -8.52 -38.61 -40.13
C ASP A 158 -8.74 -38.40 -38.62
N GLN A 159 -8.29 -37.26 -38.10
CA GLN A 159 -8.35 -36.95 -36.69
C GLN A 159 -9.77 -36.55 -36.29
N ILE A 160 -10.26 -37.15 -35.21
CA ILE A 160 -11.60 -36.94 -34.67
C ILE A 160 -11.53 -35.93 -33.52
N PHE A 161 -12.11 -34.75 -33.72
CA PHE A 161 -12.24 -33.70 -32.71
C PHE A 161 -13.60 -33.79 -32.03
N HIS A 162 -13.64 -34.22 -30.76
CA HIS A 162 -14.91 -34.27 -30.01
C HIS A 162 -15.31 -32.88 -29.48
N HIS A 163 -16.61 -32.62 -29.32
CA HIS A 163 -17.09 -31.39 -28.69
C HIS A 163 -16.62 -31.26 -27.23
N ALA A 164 -16.35 -30.03 -26.78
CA ALA A 164 -15.85 -29.74 -25.43
C ALA A 164 -16.76 -30.28 -24.30
N SER A 165 -18.08 -30.33 -24.55
CA SER A 165 -19.09 -30.90 -23.64
C SER A 165 -18.92 -32.40 -23.39
N ALA A 166 -18.24 -33.13 -24.29
CA ALA A 166 -17.98 -34.56 -24.17
C ALA A 166 -16.58 -34.88 -23.61
N GLN A 167 -15.70 -33.88 -23.51
CA GLN A 167 -14.31 -34.06 -23.05
C GLN A 167 -14.10 -33.65 -21.59
N THR A 168 -14.96 -32.78 -21.05
CA THR A 168 -14.90 -32.31 -19.67
C THR A 168 -16.23 -32.53 -18.99
N VAL A 169 -16.21 -33.07 -17.77
CA VAL A 169 -17.37 -33.00 -16.88
C VAL A 169 -17.58 -31.52 -16.61
N VAL A 170 -18.50 -30.89 -17.33
CA VAL A 170 -19.00 -29.56 -16.97
C VAL A 170 -19.73 -29.77 -15.66
N SER A 171 -19.01 -29.73 -14.53
CA SER A 171 -19.63 -29.52 -13.24
C SER A 171 -20.36 -28.21 -13.42
N LYS A 172 -21.70 -28.25 -13.52
CA LYS A 172 -22.51 -27.04 -13.48
C LYS A 172 -21.99 -26.29 -12.26
N GLN A 173 -21.38 -25.13 -12.48
CA GLN A 173 -20.85 -24.31 -11.41
C GLN A 173 -22.00 -24.17 -10.42
N LYS A 174 -21.92 -24.83 -9.26
CA LYS A 174 -22.94 -24.71 -8.22
C LYS A 174 -22.88 -23.25 -7.83
N VAL A 175 -23.77 -22.43 -8.39
CA VAL A 175 -24.02 -21.09 -7.89
C VAL A 175 -24.49 -21.31 -6.47
N ARG A 176 -23.59 -21.18 -5.51
CA ARG A 176 -23.95 -21.18 -4.09
C ARG A 176 -24.71 -19.88 -3.88
N LEU A 177 -26.01 -19.89 -4.16
CA LEU A 177 -26.90 -18.92 -3.54
C LEU A 177 -26.80 -19.22 -2.05
N GLY A 178 -26.02 -18.41 -1.34
CA GLY A 178 -26.01 -18.42 0.12
C GLY A 178 -27.41 -18.15 0.66
N PRO A 179 -27.59 -18.18 2.00
CA PRO A 179 -28.87 -17.83 2.62
C PRO A 179 -29.35 -16.46 2.11
N PRO A 180 -30.67 -16.27 1.91
CA PRO A 180 -31.23 -15.04 1.35
C PRO A 180 -30.77 -13.84 2.18
N ARG A 181 -29.96 -12.97 1.57
CA ARG A 181 -29.49 -11.73 2.17
C ARG A 181 -30.44 -10.60 1.77
N PHE A 182 -31.43 -10.32 2.61
CA PHE A 182 -32.33 -9.18 2.43
C PHE A 182 -31.59 -7.88 2.79
N HIS A 183 -30.94 -7.27 1.81
CA HIS A 183 -30.36 -5.93 1.90
C HIS A 183 -30.85 -5.11 0.72
N ARG A 184 -31.12 -3.82 0.94
CA ARG A 184 -31.68 -2.90 -0.07
C ARG A 184 -30.58 -2.33 -1.00
N GLU A 185 -29.32 -2.60 -0.70
CA GLU A 185 -28.16 -2.13 -1.45
C GLU A 185 -27.91 -3.03 -2.66
N THR A 186 -27.88 -2.44 -3.86
CA THR A 186 -27.58 -3.16 -5.10
C THR A 186 -26.08 -3.20 -5.33
N GLN A 187 -25.54 -4.37 -5.64
CA GLN A 187 -24.14 -4.56 -6.04
C GLN A 187 -23.81 -3.71 -7.29
N THR A 188 -22.75 -2.91 -7.23
CA THR A 188 -22.24 -2.15 -8.38
C THR A 188 -21.77 -3.11 -9.47
N ARG A 189 -22.58 -3.29 -10.52
CA ARG A 189 -22.26 -4.15 -11.66
C ARG A 189 -21.56 -3.33 -12.75
N LYS A 190 -20.44 -3.85 -13.28
CA LYS A 190 -19.85 -3.33 -14.52
C LYS A 190 -20.71 -3.79 -15.72
N SER A 191 -21.56 -2.90 -16.24
CA SER A 191 -22.30 -3.13 -17.47
C SER A 191 -21.40 -2.89 -18.69
N VAL A 192 -21.34 -3.86 -19.61
CA VAL A 192 -20.62 -3.74 -20.88
C VAL A 192 -21.60 -4.02 -22.00
N THR A 193 -21.63 -3.14 -23.01
CA THR A 193 -22.42 -3.33 -24.23
C THR A 193 -21.70 -4.31 -25.16
N LYS A 194 -22.45 -5.24 -25.75
CA LYS A 194 -21.94 -6.16 -26.78
C LYS A 194 -22.84 -6.05 -27.99
N SER A 195 -22.25 -5.87 -29.18
CA SER A 195 -22.98 -5.90 -30.45
C SER A 195 -23.10 -7.35 -30.95
N ALA A 196 -24.19 -7.62 -31.68
CA ALA A 196 -24.39 -8.85 -32.43
C ALA A 196 -24.71 -8.49 -33.89
N GLN A 197 -24.10 -9.19 -34.83
CA GLN A 197 -24.32 -8.99 -36.27
C GLN A 197 -25.22 -10.11 -36.81
N THR A 198 -26.35 -9.76 -37.43
CA THR A 198 -27.22 -10.70 -38.13
C THR A 198 -26.75 -10.91 -39.57
N GLN A 199 -27.20 -11.99 -40.22
CA GLN A 199 -26.95 -12.22 -41.64
C GLN A 199 -27.58 -11.09 -42.47
N ARG A 200 -26.91 -10.69 -43.54
CA ARG A 200 -27.43 -9.75 -44.55
C ARG A 200 -27.46 -10.49 -45.89
N GLU A 201 -28.59 -10.44 -46.56
CA GLU A 201 -28.77 -11.04 -47.88
C GLU A 201 -28.58 -9.97 -48.96
N SER A 202 -27.96 -10.36 -50.08
CA SER A 202 -27.82 -9.52 -51.27
C SER A 202 -27.99 -10.39 -52.51
N GLY A 203 -28.85 -9.97 -53.44
CA GLY A 203 -29.06 -10.62 -54.72
C GLY A 203 -28.59 -9.73 -55.86
N THR A 204 -27.98 -10.33 -56.87
CA THR A 204 -27.51 -9.66 -58.09
C THR A 204 -28.16 -10.33 -59.29
N GLN A 205 -28.77 -9.54 -60.17
CA GLN A 205 -29.34 -10.03 -61.43
C GLN A 205 -28.41 -9.61 -62.58
N MET A 206 -28.01 -10.57 -63.42
CA MET A 206 -27.22 -10.27 -64.62
C MET A 206 -28.11 -9.66 -65.70
N ASP A 207 -27.58 -8.65 -66.41
CA ASP A 207 -28.28 -8.01 -67.52
C ASP A 207 -28.53 -8.98 -68.68
N ARG A 208 -29.79 -9.02 -69.14
CA ARG A 208 -30.28 -9.94 -70.16
C ARG A 208 -31.40 -9.30 -70.95
N ILE A 209 -31.42 -9.57 -72.25
CA ILE A 209 -32.36 -8.98 -73.21
C ILE A 209 -33.83 -9.29 -72.86
N ASP A 210 -34.09 -10.44 -72.22
CA ASP A 210 -35.43 -10.89 -71.82
C ASP A 210 -35.85 -10.45 -70.41
N VAL A 211 -35.00 -9.71 -69.68
CA VAL A 211 -35.25 -9.31 -68.29
C VAL A 211 -35.12 -7.79 -68.14
N ALA A 212 -36.18 -7.13 -67.67
CA ALA A 212 -36.12 -5.71 -67.35
C ALA A 212 -35.42 -5.50 -65.99
N ILE A 213 -34.29 -4.80 -66.00
CA ILE A 213 -33.51 -4.45 -64.80
C ILE A 213 -33.49 -2.92 -64.65
N ASP A 214 -33.67 -2.44 -63.42
CA ASP A 214 -33.54 -1.02 -63.09
C ASP A 214 -32.11 -0.72 -62.65
N SER A 215 -31.40 0.09 -63.45
CA SER A 215 -30.01 0.52 -63.22
C SER A 215 -29.90 1.97 -62.72
N SER A 216 -31.02 2.60 -62.35
CA SER A 216 -31.06 4.03 -61.96
C SER A 216 -30.25 4.37 -60.70
N LEU A 217 -30.00 3.41 -59.81
CA LEU A 217 -29.23 3.55 -58.57
C LEU A 217 -27.82 2.96 -58.64
N ASP A 218 -27.41 2.47 -59.81
CA ASP A 218 -26.08 1.89 -60.00
C ASP A 218 -25.01 2.99 -60.01
N ARG A 219 -23.79 2.62 -59.59
CA ARG A 219 -22.64 3.52 -59.55
C ARG A 219 -21.46 2.93 -60.30
N GLU A 220 -20.94 3.69 -61.25
CA GLU A 220 -19.65 3.41 -61.88
C GLU A 220 -18.50 3.78 -60.93
N VAL A 221 -17.56 2.86 -60.75
CA VAL A 221 -16.40 3.04 -59.87
C VAL A 221 -15.12 2.74 -60.64
N LEU A 222 -14.18 3.69 -60.65
CA LEU A 222 -12.87 3.48 -61.24
C LEU A 222 -12.01 2.56 -60.35
N PRO A 223 -11.35 1.54 -60.90
CA PRO A 223 -10.50 0.65 -60.11
C PRO A 223 -9.29 1.42 -59.58
N LYS A 224 -8.99 1.23 -58.29
CA LYS A 224 -7.74 1.66 -57.67
C LYS A 224 -6.67 0.58 -57.83
N PRO A 225 -5.38 0.90 -57.64
CA PRO A 225 -4.34 -0.11 -57.56
C PRO A 225 -4.74 -1.21 -56.57
N TYR A 226 -4.69 -2.46 -57.03
CA TYR A 226 -5.03 -3.60 -56.21
C TYR A 226 -3.97 -3.77 -55.12
N PHE A 227 -4.43 -3.84 -53.87
CA PHE A 227 -3.56 -3.99 -52.71
C PHE A 227 -3.45 -5.47 -52.37
N ASN A 228 -2.27 -6.04 -52.62
CA ASN A 228 -2.04 -7.47 -52.44
C ASN A 228 -2.02 -7.84 -50.95
N ALA A 229 -2.33 -9.11 -50.65
CA ALA A 229 -2.28 -9.64 -49.29
C ALA A 229 -0.90 -9.45 -48.64
N GLU A 230 0.18 -9.63 -49.40
CA GLU A 230 1.56 -9.43 -48.91
C GLU A 230 1.83 -7.98 -48.50
N GLN A 231 1.37 -7.01 -49.30
CA GLN A 231 1.53 -5.59 -48.99
C GLN A 231 0.74 -5.19 -47.73
N LEU A 232 -0.43 -5.80 -47.51
CA LEU A 232 -1.21 -5.62 -46.29
C LEU A 232 -0.48 -6.15 -45.06
N GLU A 233 0.14 -7.33 -45.17
CA GLU A 233 0.91 -7.90 -44.06
C GLU A 233 2.16 -7.09 -43.75
N CYS A 234 2.89 -6.58 -44.75
CA CYS A 234 4.00 -5.65 -44.54
C CYS A 234 3.54 -4.38 -43.80
N LEU A 235 2.45 -3.75 -44.26
CA LEU A 235 1.90 -2.55 -43.63
C LEU A 235 1.43 -2.80 -42.19
N ARG A 236 0.84 -3.97 -41.91
CA ARG A 236 0.48 -4.40 -40.55
C ARG A 236 1.71 -4.55 -39.67
N MET A 237 2.78 -5.16 -40.18
CA MET A 237 4.02 -5.36 -39.43
C MET A 237 4.67 -4.02 -39.07
N ASP A 238 4.82 -3.13 -40.05
CA ASP A 238 5.39 -1.80 -39.84
C ASP A 238 4.56 -0.97 -38.84
N SER A 239 3.23 -0.99 -39.00
CA SER A 239 2.31 -0.32 -38.07
C SER A 239 2.42 -0.91 -36.66
N CYS A 240 2.52 -2.24 -36.53
CA CYS A 240 2.70 -2.91 -35.24
C CYS A 240 4.02 -2.48 -34.58
N LEU A 241 5.12 -2.39 -35.33
CA LEU A 241 6.42 -1.96 -34.81
C LEU A 241 6.35 -0.54 -34.23
N ILE A 242 5.72 0.39 -34.96
CA ILE A 242 5.51 1.77 -34.49
C ILE A 242 4.70 1.78 -33.18
N LEU A 243 3.60 1.03 -33.14
CA LEU A 243 2.72 0.93 -31.98
C LEU A 243 3.47 0.37 -30.76
N GLN A 244 4.29 -0.68 -30.98
CA GLN A 244 5.11 -1.27 -29.93
C GLN A 244 6.18 -0.29 -29.42
N CYS A 245 6.84 0.46 -30.30
CA CYS A 245 7.83 1.47 -29.91
C CYS A 245 7.19 2.56 -29.03
N HIS A 246 6.05 3.11 -29.44
CA HIS A 246 5.33 4.09 -28.65
C HIS A 246 4.83 3.52 -27.32
N TRP A 247 4.36 2.27 -27.30
CA TRP A 247 3.92 1.60 -26.09
C TRP A 247 5.06 1.39 -25.09
N ARG A 248 6.23 0.92 -25.56
CA ARG A 248 7.44 0.79 -24.73
C ARG A 248 7.85 2.14 -24.13
N ALA A 249 7.86 3.20 -24.94
CA ALA A 249 8.18 4.54 -24.48
C ALA A 249 7.15 5.08 -23.46
N TYR A 250 5.86 4.84 -23.69
CA TYR A 250 4.79 5.22 -22.76
C TYR A 250 4.95 4.51 -21.41
N ARG A 251 5.14 3.18 -21.43
CA ARG A 251 5.36 2.40 -20.20
C ARG A 251 6.58 2.88 -19.42
N ALA A 252 7.69 3.18 -20.10
CA ALA A 252 8.88 3.74 -19.46
C ALA A 252 8.60 5.09 -18.80
N ARG A 253 7.87 5.99 -19.46
CA ARG A 253 7.45 7.27 -18.87
C ARG A 253 6.55 7.10 -17.64
N CYS A 254 5.55 6.22 -17.71
CA CYS A 254 4.70 5.91 -16.56
C CYS A 254 5.50 5.38 -15.37
N PHE A 255 6.47 4.50 -15.62
CA PHE A 255 7.34 3.96 -14.59
C PHE A 255 8.20 5.05 -13.93
N VAL A 256 8.86 5.90 -14.75
CA VAL A 256 9.66 7.03 -14.24
C VAL A 256 8.79 8.02 -13.46
N HIS A 257 7.58 8.31 -13.94
CA HIS A 257 6.63 9.17 -13.25
C HIS A 257 6.25 8.60 -11.87
N ALA A 258 5.96 7.30 -11.79
CA ALA A 258 5.67 6.64 -10.52
C ALA A 258 6.84 6.71 -9.53
N ILE A 259 8.08 6.55 -10.00
CA ILE A 259 9.28 6.72 -9.17
C ILE A 259 9.43 8.17 -8.68
N ARG A 260 9.23 9.15 -9.56
CA ARG A 260 9.31 10.58 -9.19
C ARG A 260 8.25 10.96 -8.16
N ALA A 261 7.02 10.49 -8.35
CA ALA A 261 5.94 10.68 -7.38
C ALA A 261 6.31 10.09 -6.01
N LYS A 262 6.78 8.83 -5.98
CA LYS A 262 7.23 8.20 -4.73
C LYS A 262 8.38 8.96 -4.07
N LYS A 263 9.36 9.47 -4.85
CA LYS A 263 10.47 10.27 -4.32
C LYS A 263 9.98 11.61 -3.75
N LEU A 264 9.04 12.26 -4.42
CA LEU A 264 8.42 13.50 -3.93
C LEU A 264 7.64 13.26 -2.64
N ASP A 265 6.87 12.16 -2.56
CA ASP A 265 6.13 11.80 -1.35
C ASP A 265 7.06 11.53 -0.16
N MET A 266 8.19 10.85 -0.40
CA MET A 266 9.24 10.65 0.62
C MET A 266 9.83 11.99 1.08
N CYS A 267 10.21 12.86 0.14
CA CYS A 267 10.75 14.20 0.45
C CYS A 267 9.75 15.04 1.27
N ASN A 268 8.49 15.06 0.85
CA ASN A 268 7.42 15.75 1.57
C ASN A 268 7.20 15.17 2.97
N SER A 269 7.33 13.85 3.13
CA SER A 269 7.20 13.18 4.43
C SER A 269 8.37 13.50 5.34
N ASP A 270 9.60 13.50 4.81
CA ASP A 270 10.82 13.88 5.53
C ASP A 270 10.77 15.35 5.96
N GLU A 271 10.30 16.25 5.09
CA GLU A 271 10.09 17.67 5.41
C GLU A 271 9.04 17.87 6.50
N LYS A 272 7.91 17.15 6.43
CA LYS A 272 6.89 17.19 7.48
C LYS A 272 7.45 16.70 8.81
N PHE A 273 8.14 15.58 8.81
CA PHE A 273 8.76 15.03 10.01
C PHE A 273 9.81 15.99 10.60
N ALA A 274 10.65 16.60 9.75
CA ALA A 274 11.61 17.60 10.17
C ALA A 274 10.92 18.84 10.75
N ASN A 275 9.83 19.31 10.14
CA ASN A 275 9.06 20.45 10.63
C ASN A 275 8.37 20.14 11.97
N GLU A 276 7.73 18.99 12.10
CA GLU A 276 7.15 18.50 13.36
C GLU A 276 8.20 18.40 14.47
N THR A 277 9.39 17.90 14.13
CA THR A 277 10.51 17.84 15.08
C THR A 277 10.96 19.24 15.50
N ARG A 278 11.10 20.18 14.55
CA ARG A 278 11.45 21.59 14.84
C ARG A 278 10.40 22.27 15.73
N VAL A 279 9.11 22.09 15.41
CA VAL A 279 8.00 22.63 16.20
C VAL A 279 7.98 22.03 17.60
N SER A 280 8.21 20.72 17.73
CA SER A 280 8.29 20.03 19.02
C SER A 280 9.47 20.55 19.87
N LEU A 281 10.65 20.71 19.29
CA LEU A 281 11.82 21.28 19.97
C LEU A 281 11.58 22.74 20.39
N ALA A 282 11.03 23.56 19.50
CA ALA A 282 10.67 24.95 19.81
C ALA A 282 9.62 25.03 20.93
N ALA A 283 8.63 24.13 20.93
CA ALA A 283 7.63 24.02 21.98
C ALA A 283 8.25 23.60 23.33
N ARG A 284 9.24 22.69 23.33
CA ARG A 284 10.00 22.33 24.53
C ARG A 284 10.79 23.51 25.07
N GLN A 285 11.52 24.22 24.21
CA GLN A 285 12.26 25.42 24.59
C GLN A 285 11.34 26.50 25.16
N ARG A 286 10.19 26.74 24.50
CA ARG A 286 9.19 27.68 24.99
C ARG A 286 8.67 27.29 26.37
N LYS A 287 8.35 26.01 26.58
CA LYS A 287 7.94 25.51 27.91
C LYS A 287 9.01 25.75 28.96
N GLU A 288 10.29 25.53 28.64
CA GLU A 288 11.38 25.76 29.59
C GLU A 288 11.52 27.25 29.95
N ILE A 289 11.41 28.14 28.97
CA ILE A 289 11.39 29.59 29.19
C ILE A 289 10.17 29.97 30.05
N ASP A 290 8.99 29.46 29.72
CA ASP A 290 7.76 29.74 30.47
C ASP A 290 7.86 29.24 31.92
N ARG A 291 8.52 28.10 32.18
CA ARG A 291 8.77 27.60 33.54
C ARG A 291 9.65 28.53 34.38
N ARG A 292 10.61 29.22 33.75
CA ARG A 292 11.46 30.21 34.42
C ARG A 292 10.74 31.54 34.63
N MET A 293 9.96 31.99 33.64
CA MET A 293 9.28 33.28 33.68
C MET A 293 7.99 33.25 34.52
N HIS A 294 7.28 32.11 34.54
CA HIS A 294 5.98 31.95 35.18
C HIS A 294 5.89 30.58 35.90
N PRO A 295 6.64 30.36 37.00
CA PRO A 295 6.62 29.09 37.73
C PRO A 295 5.23 28.84 38.35
N GLN A 296 4.63 27.68 38.06
CA GLN A 296 3.30 27.32 38.61
C GLN A 296 3.34 26.02 39.42
N SER A 297 4.11 25.03 38.99
CA SER A 297 4.24 23.74 39.66
C SER A 297 5.35 23.75 40.72
N HIS A 298 5.27 22.83 41.69
CA HIS A 298 6.38 22.57 42.63
C HIS A 298 7.69 22.28 41.89
N SER A 299 7.63 21.47 40.83
CA SER A 299 8.76 21.14 39.97
C SER A 299 9.38 22.36 39.28
N ASP A 300 8.61 23.43 39.05
CA ASP A 300 9.11 24.65 38.42
C ASP A 300 9.86 25.51 39.43
N PHE A 301 9.34 25.55 40.67
CA PHE A 301 10.04 26.19 41.79
C PHE A 301 11.33 25.45 42.16
N GLU A 302 11.37 24.12 42.08
CA GLU A 302 12.61 23.35 42.25
C GLU A 302 13.69 23.77 41.25
N VAL A 303 13.34 24.03 39.98
CA VAL A 303 14.29 24.53 38.98
C VAL A 303 14.85 25.89 39.40
N LEU A 304 14.00 26.82 39.85
CA LEU A 304 14.44 28.13 40.32
C LEU A 304 15.33 28.06 41.57
N TYR A 305 15.01 27.18 42.53
CA TYR A 305 15.86 26.95 43.70
C TYR A 305 17.22 26.36 43.30
N ASN A 306 17.24 25.40 42.38
CA ASN A 306 18.48 24.82 41.87
C ASN A 306 19.33 25.85 41.10
N GLU A 307 18.71 26.68 40.27
CA GLU A 307 19.41 27.77 39.55
C GLU A 307 19.98 28.81 40.53
N LEU A 308 19.22 29.16 41.58
CA LEU A 308 19.68 30.07 42.63
C LEU A 308 20.85 29.49 43.41
N ASP A 309 20.79 28.21 43.77
CA ASP A 309 21.87 27.53 44.50
C ASP A 309 23.14 27.42 43.63
N ASN A 310 22.99 27.08 42.34
CA ASN A 310 24.09 27.08 41.38
C ASN A 310 24.73 28.46 41.23
N TRP A 311 23.92 29.53 41.15
CA TRP A 311 24.44 30.91 41.13
C TRP A 311 25.20 31.24 42.42
N ARG A 312 24.67 30.86 43.58
CA ARG A 312 25.33 31.06 44.88
C ARG A 312 26.67 30.33 44.94
N LEU A 313 26.71 29.06 44.57
CA LEU A 313 27.94 28.26 44.53
C LEU A 313 28.97 28.85 43.58
N PHE A 314 28.54 29.31 42.39
CA PHE A 314 29.41 29.97 41.44
C PHE A 314 30.02 31.26 42.01
N GLU A 315 29.21 32.14 42.61
CA GLU A 315 29.70 33.40 43.20
C GLU A 315 30.63 33.16 44.39
N ILE A 316 30.31 32.20 45.26
CA ILE A 316 31.19 31.80 46.38
C ILE A 316 32.53 31.30 45.83
N SER A 317 32.51 30.43 44.81
CA SER A 317 33.73 29.92 44.20
C SER A 317 34.56 31.03 43.54
N SER A 318 33.92 32.03 42.95
CA SER A 318 34.60 33.18 42.35
C SER A 318 35.25 34.08 43.40
N LEU A 319 34.59 34.29 44.54
CA LEU A 319 35.15 35.07 45.66
C LEU A 319 36.36 34.37 46.30
N ASP A 320 36.33 33.06 46.42
CA ASP A 320 37.38 32.27 47.07
C ASP A 320 38.74 32.35 46.33
N VAL A 321 38.73 32.67 45.04
CA VAL A 321 39.95 32.81 44.21
C VAL A 321 40.62 34.19 44.35
N GLY A 322 39.88 35.23 44.80
CA GLY A 322 40.32 36.61 44.59
C GLY A 322 40.51 37.50 45.83
N LEU A 323 39.95 37.16 47.00
CA LEU A 323 39.80 38.13 48.10
C LEU A 323 40.16 37.52 49.47
N SER A 324 40.93 38.25 50.27
CA SER A 324 41.34 37.84 51.63
C SER A 324 40.73 38.74 52.72
N GLY A 325 40.41 38.14 53.87
CA GLY A 325 40.04 38.84 55.11
C GLY A 325 38.71 39.58 55.09
N GLU A 326 38.71 40.81 55.59
CA GLU A 326 37.52 41.66 55.81
C GLU A 326 36.74 41.96 54.52
N ALA A 327 37.45 42.10 53.39
CA ALA A 327 36.84 42.28 52.07
C ALA A 327 36.02 41.06 51.63
N ARG A 328 36.45 39.85 51.99
CA ARG A 328 35.70 38.60 51.72
C ARG A 328 34.42 38.54 52.55
N ALA A 329 34.47 38.96 53.82
CA ALA A 329 33.30 38.99 54.69
C ALA A 329 32.23 39.98 54.18
N ALA A 330 32.65 41.17 53.74
CA ALA A 330 31.76 42.15 53.14
C ALA A 330 31.15 41.66 51.81
N ALA A 331 31.94 41.01 50.94
CA ALA A 331 31.46 40.44 49.69
C ALA A 331 30.49 39.26 49.91
N MET A 332 30.76 38.40 50.90
CA MET A 332 29.86 37.31 51.30
C MET A 332 28.53 37.85 51.84
N ALA A 333 28.57 38.90 52.67
CA ALA A 333 27.36 39.57 53.12
C ALA A 333 26.55 40.16 51.94
N ALA A 334 27.23 40.72 50.93
CA ALA A 334 26.57 41.19 49.72
C ALA A 334 25.89 40.06 48.93
N ILE A 335 26.52 38.88 48.80
CA ILE A 335 25.88 37.69 48.19
C ILE A 335 24.66 37.26 49.00
N LEU A 336 24.78 37.14 50.33
CA LEU A 336 23.68 36.72 51.20
C LEU A 336 22.49 37.69 51.11
N THR A 337 22.74 39.00 51.04
CA THR A 337 21.65 39.99 50.87
C THR A 337 20.95 39.84 49.51
N LYS A 338 21.69 39.50 48.44
CA LYS A 338 21.12 39.21 47.12
C LYS A 338 20.33 37.90 47.14
N GLU A 339 20.88 36.83 47.71
CA GLU A 339 20.21 35.53 47.88
C GLU A 339 18.89 35.69 48.64
N THR A 340 18.91 36.40 49.77
CA THR A 340 17.71 36.66 50.58
C THR A 340 16.64 37.41 49.78
N LYS A 341 17.04 38.42 48.98
CA LYS A 341 16.10 39.13 48.10
C LYS A 341 15.51 38.21 47.03
N LEU A 342 16.33 37.34 46.43
CA LEU A 342 15.86 36.37 45.43
C LEU A 342 14.90 35.35 46.05
N LEU A 343 15.20 34.80 47.22
CA LEU A 343 14.28 33.92 47.97
C LEU A 343 12.94 34.61 48.27
N GLN A 344 12.96 35.86 48.74
CA GLN A 344 11.74 36.65 48.94
C GLN A 344 10.94 36.84 47.64
N THR A 345 11.60 37.02 46.49
CA THR A 345 10.90 37.09 45.21
C THR A 345 10.29 35.75 44.81
N ILE A 346 11.00 34.63 45.02
CA ILE A 346 10.48 33.28 44.77
C ILE A 346 9.26 33.01 45.65
N ASP A 347 9.27 33.41 46.92
CA ASP A 347 8.12 33.26 47.81
C ASP A 347 6.90 34.08 47.35
N ARG A 348 7.11 35.31 46.86
CA ARG A 348 6.04 36.11 46.25
C ARG A 348 5.47 35.43 45.00
N LEU A 349 6.33 34.88 44.15
CA LEU A 349 5.91 34.11 42.97
C LEU A 349 5.11 32.87 43.37
N LYS A 350 5.53 32.16 44.42
CA LYS A 350 4.81 31.01 44.97
C LYS A 350 3.43 31.37 45.49
N MET A 351 3.29 32.50 46.18
CA MET A 351 1.99 33.00 46.62
C MET A 351 1.08 33.36 45.44
N SER A 352 1.62 34.07 44.44
CA SER A 352 0.88 34.39 43.21
C SER A 352 0.46 33.14 42.45
N ALA A 353 1.37 32.17 42.29
CA ALA A 353 1.10 30.89 41.64
C ALA A 353 0.06 30.07 42.39
N ASN A 354 0.08 30.05 43.72
CA ASN A 354 -0.95 29.39 44.52
C ASN A 354 -2.33 30.02 44.30
N GLU A 355 -2.41 31.35 44.16
CA GLU A 355 -3.68 32.04 43.86
C GLU A 355 -4.18 31.70 42.45
N THR A 356 -3.32 31.72 41.43
CA THR A 356 -3.68 31.36 40.05
C THR A 356 -4.05 29.89 39.95
N ASN A 357 -3.29 29.00 40.57
CA ASN A 357 -3.57 27.56 40.63
C ASN A 357 -4.88 27.28 41.36
N ARG A 358 -5.19 28.01 42.44
CA ARG A 358 -6.49 27.91 43.11
C ARG A 358 -7.63 28.31 42.18
N LYS A 359 -7.50 29.43 41.45
CA LYS A 359 -8.49 29.86 40.45
C LYS A 359 -8.67 28.82 39.34
N ALA A 360 -7.58 28.29 38.80
CA ALA A 360 -7.60 27.26 37.76
C ALA A 360 -8.20 25.93 38.26
N ARG A 361 -7.95 25.56 39.52
CA ARG A 361 -8.55 24.37 40.14
C ARG A 361 -10.06 24.52 40.28
N ILE A 362 -10.53 25.68 40.73
CA ILE A 362 -11.96 25.98 40.83
C ILE A 362 -12.60 25.92 39.44
N GLU A 363 -11.96 26.51 38.43
CA GLU A 363 -12.45 26.48 37.04
C GLU A 363 -12.56 25.06 36.48
N SER A 364 -11.51 24.27 36.67
CA SER A 364 -11.47 22.85 36.29
C SER A 364 -12.56 22.06 37.01
N MET A 365 -12.74 22.30 38.31
CA MET A 365 -13.80 21.68 39.11
C MET A 365 -15.19 21.99 38.55
N LEU A 366 -15.49 23.26 38.27
CA LEU A 366 -16.78 23.68 37.69
C LEU A 366 -17.00 23.09 36.30
N THR A 367 -15.94 23.02 35.48
CA THR A 367 -15.98 22.38 34.15
C THR A 367 -16.27 20.88 34.27
N VAL A 368 -15.66 20.20 35.24
CA VAL A 368 -15.88 18.77 35.47
C VAL A 368 -17.28 18.48 36.00
N LEU A 369 -17.86 19.38 36.80
CA LEU A 369 -19.24 19.26 37.30
C LEU A 369 -20.29 19.49 36.22
N SER A 370 -20.04 20.45 35.34
CA SER A 370 -20.97 20.85 34.27
C SER A 370 -20.86 19.98 33.01
N ARG A 371 -19.85 19.11 32.90
CA ARG A 371 -19.66 18.28 31.71
C ARG A 371 -20.81 17.28 31.51
N PRO A 372 -21.30 17.09 30.28
CA PRO A 372 -22.30 16.07 29.98
C PRO A 372 -21.72 14.66 30.22
N LYS A 373 -22.58 13.72 30.64
CA LYS A 373 -22.16 12.33 30.84
C LYS A 373 -21.98 11.66 29.48
N GLN A 374 -20.91 10.89 29.34
CA GLN A 374 -20.63 10.15 28.11
C GLN A 374 -21.24 8.75 28.21
N TRP A 375 -22.26 8.46 27.39
CA TRP A 375 -22.91 7.15 27.35
C TRP A 375 -22.50 6.40 26.09
N GLN A 376 -22.03 5.17 26.26
CA GLN A 376 -21.75 4.28 25.13
C GLN A 376 -23.06 3.61 24.71
N MET A 377 -23.47 3.83 23.47
CA MET A 377 -24.63 3.18 22.87
C MET A 377 -24.32 1.72 22.52
N SER A 378 -25.35 0.91 22.25
CA SER A 378 -25.22 -0.47 21.73
C SER A 378 -24.34 -0.57 20.49
N ASP A 379 -24.31 0.51 19.71
CA ASP A 379 -23.61 0.60 18.43
C ASP A 379 -22.12 1.00 18.61
N GLY A 380 -21.64 1.09 19.86
CA GLY A 380 -20.27 1.47 20.21
C GLY A 380 -19.98 2.97 20.15
N GLN A 381 -20.93 3.80 19.70
CA GLN A 381 -20.80 5.26 19.65
C GLN A 381 -20.95 5.88 21.04
N ILE A 382 -20.11 6.87 21.37
CA ILE A 382 -20.19 7.64 22.61
C ILE A 382 -21.04 8.88 22.36
N LYS A 383 -22.18 9.02 23.06
CA LYS A 383 -23.04 10.19 22.99
C LYS A 383 -22.97 10.99 24.30
N PRO A 384 -22.75 12.31 24.25
CA PRO A 384 -22.90 13.17 25.43
C PRO A 384 -24.39 13.29 25.77
N VAL A 385 -24.74 12.99 27.02
CA VAL A 385 -26.10 13.07 27.57
C VAL A 385 -26.08 14.04 28.75
N GLU A 386 -26.90 15.08 28.65
CA GLU A 386 -27.15 16.00 29.77
C GLU A 386 -28.23 15.39 30.67
N THR A 387 -27.90 15.19 31.93
CA THR A 387 -28.84 14.80 32.99
C THR A 387 -29.38 16.05 33.68
N PRO A 388 -30.54 15.99 34.38
CA PRO A 388 -31.01 17.13 35.18
C PRO A 388 -29.96 17.59 36.20
N PHE A 389 -29.12 16.68 36.71
CA PHE A 389 -28.04 17.00 37.64
C PHE A 389 -26.89 17.75 36.98
N THR A 390 -26.47 17.36 35.76
CA THR A 390 -25.43 18.11 35.01
C THR A 390 -25.94 19.47 34.54
N ILE A 391 -27.23 19.59 34.19
CA ILE A 391 -27.86 20.87 33.84
C ILE A 391 -27.85 21.80 35.06
N ARG A 392 -28.30 21.31 36.23
CA ARG A 392 -28.23 22.05 37.49
C ARG A 392 -26.80 22.47 37.85
N ALA A 393 -25.82 21.58 37.69
CA ALA A 393 -24.41 21.90 37.94
C ALA A 393 -23.87 22.99 36.98
N LYS A 394 -24.33 22.99 35.72
CA LYS A 394 -24.02 24.03 34.74
C LYS A 394 -24.65 25.37 35.12
N GLU A 395 -25.92 25.40 35.51
CA GLU A 395 -26.58 26.60 36.02
C GLU A 395 -25.85 27.18 37.25
N LEU A 396 -25.45 26.34 38.20
CA LEU A 396 -24.67 26.76 39.37
C LEU A 396 -23.29 27.31 38.99
N SER A 397 -22.64 26.71 37.99
CA SER A 397 -21.38 27.22 37.43
C SER A 397 -21.59 28.61 36.82
N ASP A 398 -22.64 28.79 36.01
CA ASP A 398 -22.95 30.07 35.35
C ASP A 398 -23.25 31.17 36.38
N LEU A 399 -23.98 30.86 37.45
CA LEU A 399 -24.22 31.78 38.57
C LEU A 399 -22.93 32.15 39.31
N TYR A 400 -22.01 31.22 39.50
CA TYR A 400 -20.70 31.53 40.11
C TYR A 400 -19.88 32.47 39.22
N HIS A 401 -19.88 32.25 37.90
CA HIS A 401 -19.25 33.15 36.95
C HIS A 401 -19.89 34.54 36.96
N GLY A 402 -21.23 34.62 37.01
CA GLY A 402 -21.98 35.86 37.16
C GLY A 402 -21.62 36.63 38.44
N LEU A 403 -21.43 35.92 39.56
CA LEU A 403 -21.00 36.54 40.81
C LEU A 403 -19.57 37.11 40.76
N LYS A 404 -18.69 36.53 39.94
CA LYS A 404 -17.28 36.92 39.81
C LYS A 404 -17.06 38.00 38.75
N LEU A 405 -18.00 38.19 37.82
CA LEU A 405 -17.93 39.21 36.78
C LEU A 405 -17.84 40.62 37.41
N PRO A 406 -16.96 41.51 36.91
CA PRO A 406 -17.02 42.92 37.29
C PRO A 406 -18.39 43.52 36.95
N LEU A 407 -18.85 44.49 37.74
CA LEU A 407 -20.13 45.18 37.48
C LEU A 407 -20.10 45.81 36.08
N ALA A 408 -21.03 45.39 35.22
CA ALA A 408 -21.37 46.14 34.01
C ALA A 408 -22.41 47.22 34.36
N THR A 409 -23.54 46.84 34.95
CA THR A 409 -24.53 47.77 35.54
C THR A 409 -24.97 47.33 36.94
N VAL A 410 -25.60 48.26 37.69
CA VAL A 410 -26.17 47.94 39.02
C VAL A 410 -27.35 46.98 38.87
N ASP A 411 -28.22 47.21 37.89
CA ASP A 411 -29.42 46.40 37.65
C ASP A 411 -29.07 44.96 37.27
N GLU A 412 -28.14 44.75 36.34
CA GLU A 412 -27.66 43.40 36.00
C GLU A 412 -27.06 42.67 37.21
N ARG A 413 -26.38 43.40 38.10
CA ARG A 413 -25.83 42.81 39.33
C ARG A 413 -26.94 42.43 40.30
N LEU A 414 -27.93 43.29 40.48
CA LEU A 414 -29.10 43.00 41.31
C LEU A 414 -29.86 41.79 40.77
N ASP A 415 -29.99 41.65 39.46
CA ASP A 415 -30.59 40.48 38.82
C ASP A 415 -29.78 39.21 39.12
N VAL A 416 -28.46 39.22 38.94
CA VAL A 416 -27.63 38.04 39.29
C VAL A 416 -27.77 37.68 40.77
N LEU A 417 -27.72 38.67 41.67
CA LEU A 417 -27.92 38.46 43.10
C LEU A 417 -29.30 37.86 43.42
N LEU A 418 -30.34 38.32 42.72
CA LEU A 418 -31.69 37.79 42.84
C LEU A 418 -31.73 36.31 42.41
N HIS A 419 -31.18 35.97 41.23
CA HIS A 419 -31.13 34.59 40.76
C HIS A 419 -30.38 33.66 41.72
N VAL A 420 -29.24 34.10 42.28
CA VAL A 420 -28.51 33.35 43.32
C VAL A 420 -29.35 33.20 44.58
N LYS A 421 -30.07 34.25 45.01
CA LYS A 421 -30.94 34.18 46.18
C LYS A 421 -32.05 33.14 46.01
N TRP A 422 -32.70 33.08 44.85
CA TRP A 422 -33.76 32.11 44.58
C TRP A 422 -33.24 30.67 44.56
N THR A 423 -32.10 30.41 43.91
CA THR A 423 -31.53 29.05 43.85
C THR A 423 -31.06 28.54 45.21
N VAL A 424 -30.52 29.42 46.05
CA VAL A 424 -30.07 29.09 47.40
C VAL A 424 -31.24 28.90 48.37
N LYS A 425 -32.36 29.61 48.16
CA LYS A 425 -33.57 29.51 48.99
C LYS A 425 -34.28 28.15 48.90
N GLU A 426 -33.96 27.34 47.90
CA GLU A 426 -34.46 25.96 47.80
C GLU A 426 -34.06 25.09 49.01
N PHE A 427 -32.97 25.44 49.70
CA PHE A 427 -32.45 24.67 50.82
C PHE A 427 -32.33 25.50 52.10
N GLU A 428 -32.81 24.96 53.21
CA GLU A 428 -32.70 25.60 54.52
C GLU A 428 -31.49 25.06 55.29
N SER A 429 -30.38 25.81 55.31
CA SER A 429 -29.19 25.48 56.10
C SER A 429 -28.54 26.73 56.69
N ALA A 430 -27.61 26.55 57.63
CA ALA A 430 -26.85 27.68 58.17
C ALA A 430 -26.08 28.43 57.07
N LEU A 431 -25.50 27.68 56.12
CA LEU A 431 -24.76 28.23 54.98
C LEU A 431 -25.66 29.08 54.07
N THR A 432 -26.85 28.58 53.74
CA THR A 432 -27.78 29.29 52.85
C THR A 432 -28.36 30.54 53.51
N ARG A 433 -28.63 30.51 54.83
CA ARG A 433 -29.05 31.71 55.58
C ARG A 433 -28.00 32.81 55.59
N GLU A 434 -26.74 32.46 55.89
CA GLU A 434 -25.63 33.42 55.87
C GLU A 434 -25.44 34.01 54.46
N LEU A 435 -25.51 33.17 53.42
CA LEU A 435 -25.38 33.62 52.04
C LEU A 435 -26.50 34.59 51.64
N ILE A 436 -27.75 34.28 51.99
CA ILE A 436 -28.90 35.16 51.73
C ILE A 436 -28.74 36.51 52.46
N GLU A 437 -28.34 36.51 53.73
CA GLU A 437 -28.12 37.74 54.49
C GLU A 437 -27.03 38.62 53.85
N LEU A 438 -25.94 38.02 53.38
CA LEU A 438 -24.87 38.75 52.71
C LEU A 438 -25.29 39.28 51.34
N ILE A 439 -26.12 38.54 50.59
CA ILE A 439 -26.70 38.99 49.32
C ILE A 439 -27.62 40.19 49.55
N ASP A 440 -28.52 40.11 50.54
CA ASP A 440 -29.43 41.20 50.87
C ASP A 440 -28.67 42.45 51.31
N ARG A 441 -27.58 42.26 52.07
CA ARG A 441 -26.69 43.35 52.44
C ARG A 441 -25.96 43.97 51.24
N GLU A 442 -25.54 43.17 50.25
CA GLU A 442 -24.95 43.71 49.02
C GLU A 442 -25.98 44.51 48.22
N ALA A 443 -27.19 43.97 48.04
CA ALA A 443 -28.28 44.64 47.33
C ALA A 443 -28.64 45.99 47.97
N ASP A 444 -28.76 46.03 49.30
CA ASP A 444 -29.00 47.26 50.07
C ASP A 444 -27.90 48.30 49.88
N MET A 445 -26.64 47.88 49.89
CA MET A 445 -25.51 48.79 49.70
C MET A 445 -25.42 49.31 48.26
N LEU A 446 -25.79 48.49 47.27
CA LEU A 446 -25.88 48.90 45.87
C LEU A 446 -27.01 49.91 45.65
N ASN A 447 -28.20 49.66 46.20
CA ASN A 447 -29.34 50.58 46.13
C ASN A 447 -29.04 51.94 46.80
N ARG A 448 -28.16 51.96 47.82
CA ARG A 448 -27.69 53.19 48.49
C ARG A 448 -26.52 53.87 47.76
N GLY A 449 -26.10 53.37 46.60
CA GLY A 449 -25.04 53.97 45.79
C GLY A 449 -23.63 53.89 46.39
N ARG A 450 -23.33 52.86 47.20
CA ARG A 450 -21.97 52.66 47.74
C ARG A 450 -20.98 52.33 46.63
N SER A 451 -19.73 52.77 46.81
CA SER A 451 -18.67 52.53 45.83
C SER A 451 -18.27 51.07 45.76
N VAL A 452 -17.94 50.60 44.55
CA VAL A 452 -17.56 49.20 44.27
C VAL A 452 -16.38 48.73 45.12
N LYS A 453 -15.40 49.60 45.36
CA LYS A 453 -14.20 49.31 46.18
C LYS A 453 -14.56 48.91 47.61
N SER A 454 -15.60 49.52 48.18
CA SER A 454 -16.08 49.18 49.53
C SER A 454 -16.76 47.79 49.59
N LEU A 455 -17.20 47.26 48.44
CA LEU A 455 -17.93 45.99 48.34
C LEU A 455 -17.02 44.79 48.04
N GLU A 456 -15.73 45.00 47.74
CA GLU A 456 -14.80 43.93 47.33
C GLU A 456 -14.72 42.79 48.36
N GLY A 457 -14.61 43.12 49.64
CA GLY A 457 -14.57 42.12 50.72
C GLY A 457 -15.87 41.33 50.84
N LEU A 458 -17.01 42.01 50.71
CA LEU A 458 -18.34 41.38 50.77
C LEU A 458 -18.53 40.43 49.57
N ARG A 459 -18.16 40.86 48.37
CA ARG A 459 -18.24 40.04 47.16
C ARG A 459 -17.37 38.80 47.23
N LYS A 460 -16.12 38.94 47.67
CA LYS A 460 -15.22 37.79 47.89
C LYS A 460 -15.84 36.79 48.86
N ARG A 461 -16.48 37.26 49.94
CA ARG A 461 -17.17 36.38 50.89
C ARG A 461 -18.37 35.67 50.26
N ILE A 462 -19.24 36.39 49.53
CA ILE A 462 -20.39 35.83 48.82
C ILE A 462 -19.94 34.76 47.81
N SER A 463 -18.96 35.06 46.96
CA SER A 463 -18.43 34.10 45.98
C SER A 463 -17.83 32.86 46.64
N ASN A 464 -17.09 33.02 47.76
CA ASN A 464 -16.51 31.89 48.48
C ASN A 464 -17.57 31.01 49.15
N LEU A 465 -18.60 31.61 49.77
CA LEU A 465 -19.71 30.85 50.37
C LEU A 465 -20.57 30.16 49.32
N PHE A 466 -20.83 30.83 48.18
CA PHE A 466 -21.52 30.20 47.05
C PHE A 466 -20.71 29.04 46.47
N LEU A 467 -19.38 29.17 46.40
CA LEU A 467 -18.52 28.07 45.99
C LEU A 467 -18.59 26.87 46.95
N GLN A 468 -18.61 27.09 48.26
CA GLN A 468 -18.85 26.04 49.25
C GLN A 468 -20.22 25.38 49.07
N PHE A 469 -21.24 26.16 48.71
CA PHE A 469 -22.56 25.64 48.36
C PHE A 469 -22.50 24.71 47.13
N VAL A 470 -21.79 25.10 46.07
CA VAL A 470 -21.60 24.27 44.87
C VAL A 470 -20.79 22.99 45.13
N GLU A 471 -19.83 23.04 46.05
CA GLU A 471 -18.99 21.89 46.43
C GLU A 471 -19.72 20.87 47.33
N THR A 472 -20.83 21.25 47.96
CA THR A 472 -21.54 20.39 48.92
C THR A 472 -22.49 19.42 48.19
N PRO A 473 -22.33 18.09 48.35
CA PRO A 473 -23.16 17.09 47.65
C PRO A 473 -24.66 17.19 47.92
N ALA A 474 -25.05 17.71 49.10
CA ALA A 474 -26.46 17.89 49.47
C ALA A 474 -27.20 18.90 48.57
N TYR A 475 -26.49 19.88 48.02
CA TYR A 475 -27.05 20.92 47.15
C TYR A 475 -26.74 20.70 45.67
N ASN A 476 -25.58 20.08 45.39
CA ASN A 476 -25.15 19.69 44.06
C ASN A 476 -24.79 18.19 44.01
N PRO A 477 -25.68 17.33 43.51
CA PRO A 477 -25.43 15.88 43.51
C PRO A 477 -24.22 15.46 42.66
N GLU A 478 -23.84 16.23 41.63
CA GLU A 478 -22.62 15.92 40.85
C GLU A 478 -21.33 16.19 41.65
N ALA A 479 -21.39 16.96 42.75
CA ALA A 479 -20.24 17.16 43.64
C ALA A 479 -19.82 15.87 44.37
N ALA A 480 -20.75 14.92 44.58
CA ALA A 480 -20.40 13.58 45.08
C ALA A 480 -19.45 12.85 44.11
N SER A 481 -19.64 13.03 42.80
CA SER A 481 -18.75 12.44 41.80
C SER A 481 -17.33 12.98 41.90
N LEU A 482 -17.15 14.25 42.28
CA LEU A 482 -15.83 14.82 42.50
C LEU A 482 -15.15 14.25 43.74
N GLN A 483 -15.88 14.02 44.83
CA GLN A 483 -15.33 13.43 46.05
C GLN A 483 -14.81 12.00 45.80
N HIS A 484 -15.53 11.22 44.99
CA HIS A 484 -15.08 9.90 44.54
C HIS A 484 -13.84 9.96 43.63
N VAL A 485 -13.74 10.97 42.77
CA VAL A 485 -12.59 11.15 41.86
C VAL A 485 -11.35 11.71 42.60
N LEU A 486 -11.55 12.51 43.65
CA LEU A 486 -10.49 13.13 44.46
C LEU A 486 -10.09 12.29 45.69
N GLY A 487 -10.70 11.13 45.91
CA GLY A 487 -10.23 10.14 46.88
C GLY A 487 -10.35 10.53 48.35
N ASN A 488 -11.33 11.37 48.72
CA ASN A 488 -11.64 11.66 50.13
C ASN A 488 -13.08 11.28 50.43
N THR A 489 -13.33 10.01 50.77
CA THR A 489 -14.54 9.62 51.51
C THR A 489 -14.32 9.95 52.99
N PRO A 490 -14.99 10.95 53.59
CA PRO A 490 -15.14 10.91 55.04
C PRO A 490 -16.02 9.70 55.35
N ALA A 491 -15.50 8.80 56.18
CA ALA A 491 -16.31 7.73 56.75
C ALA A 491 -17.51 8.36 57.44
N MET A 492 -18.72 8.05 56.96
CA MET A 492 -19.94 8.35 57.69
C MET A 492 -20.09 7.36 58.85
N PRO A 493 -20.63 7.81 60.01
CA PRO A 493 -20.73 7.02 61.24
C PRO A 493 -21.66 5.81 61.13
#